data_AF-A0A379ZYT9-F1
#
_entry.id   AF-A0A379ZYT9-F1
#
_cell.length_a   1.000
_cell.length_b   1.000
_cell.length_c   1.000
_cell.angle_alpha   90.00
_cell.angle_beta   90.00
_cell.angle_gamma   90.00
#
_symmetry.space_group_name_H-M   'P 1'
#
loop_
_entity.id
_entity.type
_entity.pdbx_description
1 polymer ?
#
loop_
_entity_poly.entity_id
_entity_poly.type
_entity_poly.pdbx_seq_one_letter_code
_entity_poly.pdbx_strand_id
1 'polypeptide(L)'
;MLTKAESELKFVKSRDLLPTVEVDIDCIPKELHGYGDLVANAISTIAAKYPKMRATIYVYQSPSVNFNYPQQTWSAFFGVAGDEKVLDVLHDAFQAVKIKNVRFSDYIDQSVGVKSFHVQGGVVWRPLEDGTWYSGSETLVADIAVIEHEEVADGENIRAS
;
A
#
# COMPACT_ATOMS: atom_id res chain seq x y z
N MET A 1 20.02 -3.23 3.85
CA MET A 1 19.52 -2.17 2.95
C MET A 1 20.12 -2.39 1.57
N LEU A 2 19.28 -2.46 0.53
CA LEU A 2 19.65 -2.53 -0.89
C LEU A 2 19.42 -1.16 -1.52
N THR A 3 20.25 -0.79 -2.49
CA THR A 3 20.09 0.45 -3.26
C THR A 3 20.20 0.17 -4.76
N LYS A 4 19.52 0.98 -5.56
CA LYS A 4 19.53 0.96 -7.03
C LYS A 4 19.36 2.36 -7.58
N ALA A 5 19.99 2.66 -8.71
CA ALA A 5 19.64 3.85 -9.48
C ALA A 5 18.24 3.69 -10.10
N GLU A 6 17.55 4.82 -10.32
CA GLU A 6 16.24 4.83 -10.97
C GLU A 6 16.25 4.09 -12.32
N SER A 7 17.33 4.21 -13.09
CA SER A 7 17.48 3.55 -14.40
C SER A 7 17.53 2.02 -14.33
N GLU A 8 17.79 1.44 -13.17
CA GLU A 8 17.81 -0.01 -12.95
C GLU A 8 16.43 -0.59 -12.56
N LEU A 9 15.47 0.29 -12.26
CA LEU A 9 14.09 -0.07 -11.91
C LEU A 9 13.18 0.08 -13.12
N LYS A 10 12.41 -0.96 -13.41
CA LYS A 10 11.50 -1.00 -14.56
C LYS A 10 10.15 -0.45 -14.15
N PHE A 11 10.06 0.85 -13.88
CA PHE A 11 8.81 1.50 -13.49
C PHE A 11 7.68 1.20 -14.48
N VAL A 12 6.51 0.94 -13.92
CA VAL A 12 5.28 0.69 -14.66
C VAL A 12 4.58 2.02 -14.86
N LYS A 13 4.19 2.30 -16.09
CA LYS A 13 3.34 3.44 -16.45
C LYS A 13 2.01 2.89 -16.93
N SER A 14 0.94 3.60 -16.60
CA SER A 14 -0.37 3.34 -17.22
C SER A 14 -0.57 4.29 -18.40
N ARG A 15 -1.39 3.85 -19.38
CA ARG A 15 -1.95 4.73 -20.41
C ARG A 15 -3.30 5.30 -19.99
N ASP A 16 -3.98 4.60 -19.10
CA ASP A 16 -5.27 4.98 -18.54
C ASP A 16 -5.08 5.67 -17.18
N LEU A 17 -6.12 6.35 -16.72
CA LEU A 17 -6.14 6.90 -15.36
C LEU A 17 -5.96 5.76 -14.34
N LEU A 18 -5.30 6.05 -13.23
CA LEU A 18 -5.00 5.09 -12.18
C LEU A 18 -6.15 5.04 -11.16
N PRO A 19 -6.75 3.87 -10.88
CA PRO A 19 -7.63 3.74 -9.73
C PRO A 19 -6.85 4.04 -8.45
N THR A 20 -7.52 4.64 -7.46
CA THR A 20 -6.85 5.10 -6.23
C THR A 20 -7.50 4.60 -4.95
N VAL A 21 -6.67 4.46 -3.92
CA VAL A 21 -7.10 4.54 -2.52
C VAL A 21 -6.85 5.98 -2.06
N GLU A 22 -7.87 6.62 -1.52
CA GLU A 22 -7.79 7.94 -0.88
C GLU A 22 -7.74 7.77 0.63
N VAL A 23 -6.76 8.40 1.26
CA VAL A 23 -6.56 8.42 2.70
C VAL A 23 -6.50 9.86 3.17
N ASP A 24 -7.33 10.20 4.15
CA ASP A 24 -7.19 11.42 4.92
C ASP A 24 -5.92 11.35 5.77
N ILE A 25 -4.90 12.12 5.39
CA ILE A 25 -3.62 12.07 6.10
C ILE A 25 -3.65 12.81 7.43
N ASP A 26 -4.64 13.69 7.65
CA ASP A 26 -4.86 14.34 8.94
C ASP A 26 -5.36 13.33 9.99
N CYS A 27 -5.92 12.19 9.55
CA CYS A 27 -6.34 11.09 10.41
C CYS A 27 -5.24 10.06 10.72
N ILE A 28 -4.03 10.21 10.18
CA ILE A 28 -2.92 9.29 10.44
C ILE A 28 -2.36 9.56 11.86
N PRO A 29 -2.32 8.56 12.76
CA PRO A 29 -1.72 8.72 14.07
C PRO A 29 -0.26 9.19 13.98
N LYS A 30 0.13 10.12 14.85
CA LYS A 30 1.47 10.73 14.82
C LYS A 30 2.59 9.71 15.04
N GLU A 31 2.27 8.65 15.77
CA GLU A 31 3.16 7.53 16.09
C GLU A 31 3.58 6.74 14.85
N LEU A 32 2.82 6.83 13.75
CA LEU A 32 3.16 6.22 12.47
C LEU A 32 4.14 7.07 11.64
N HIS A 33 4.43 8.31 12.06
CA HIS A 33 5.29 9.25 11.35
C HIS A 33 4.93 9.43 9.86
N GLY A 34 3.62 9.40 9.56
CA GLY A 34 3.08 9.44 8.20
C GLY A 34 2.67 8.05 7.70
N TYR A 35 2.53 7.89 6.38
CA TYR A 35 2.12 6.62 5.75
C TYR A 35 3.28 5.80 5.19
N GLY A 36 4.50 6.34 5.18
CA GLY A 36 5.63 5.79 4.41
C GLY A 36 5.96 4.34 4.77
N ASP A 37 6.19 4.07 6.05
CA ASP A 37 6.54 2.73 6.53
C ASP A 37 5.34 1.78 6.51
N LEU A 38 4.14 2.26 6.85
CA LEU A 38 2.91 1.47 6.77
C LEU A 38 2.71 0.91 5.36
N VAL A 39 2.79 1.78 4.35
CA VAL A 39 2.64 1.40 2.94
C VAL A 39 3.75 0.45 2.51
N ALA A 40 5.01 0.75 2.83
CA ALA A 40 6.13 -0.10 2.47
C ALA A 40 6.02 -1.51 3.08
N ASN A 41 5.62 -1.61 4.35
CA ASN A 41 5.45 -2.88 5.06
C ASN A 41 4.28 -3.70 4.51
N ALA A 42 3.14 -3.06 4.25
CA ALA A 42 1.98 -3.71 3.67
C ALA A 42 2.31 -4.37 2.31
N ILE A 43 2.98 -3.63 1.43
CA ILE A 43 3.30 -4.11 0.09
C ILE A 43 4.46 -5.12 0.10
N SER A 44 5.39 -5.03 1.07
CA SER A 44 6.52 -5.96 1.17
C SER A 44 6.08 -7.41 1.31
N THR A 45 5.00 -7.65 2.06
CA THR A 45 4.42 -9.00 2.23
C THR A 45 3.93 -9.58 0.90
N ILE A 46 3.17 -8.80 0.12
CA ILE A 46 2.66 -9.28 -1.18
C ILE A 46 3.77 -9.37 -2.23
N ALA A 47 4.74 -8.45 -2.21
CA ALA A 47 5.90 -8.48 -3.10
C ALA A 47 6.71 -9.77 -2.89
N ALA A 48 7.02 -10.13 -1.64
CA ALA A 48 7.76 -11.35 -1.32
C ALA A 48 7.02 -12.62 -1.76
N LYS A 49 5.68 -12.63 -1.60
CA LYS A 49 4.82 -13.75 -2.05
C LYS A 49 4.76 -13.89 -3.56
N TYR A 50 4.87 -12.79 -4.31
CA TYR A 50 4.80 -12.77 -5.77
C TYR A 50 6.03 -12.08 -6.39
N PRO A 51 7.20 -12.74 -6.48
CA PRO A 51 8.44 -12.11 -6.94
C PRO A 51 8.41 -11.56 -8.37
N LYS A 52 7.48 -12.04 -9.20
CA LYS A 52 7.24 -11.58 -10.58
C LYS A 52 6.31 -10.36 -10.65
N MET A 53 5.61 -10.01 -9.57
CA MET A 53 4.77 -8.83 -9.48
C MET A 53 5.58 -7.58 -9.81
N ARG A 54 4.95 -6.67 -10.55
CA ARG A 54 5.52 -5.35 -10.82
C ARG A 54 4.43 -4.30 -10.77
N ALA A 55 4.62 -3.31 -9.93
CA ALA A 55 3.69 -2.21 -9.76
C ALA A 55 4.44 -0.92 -9.43
N THR A 56 3.91 0.22 -9.82
CA THR A 56 4.42 1.54 -9.42
C THR A 56 3.29 2.34 -8.82
N ILE A 57 3.52 2.90 -7.64
CA ILE A 57 2.53 3.64 -6.87
C ILE A 57 2.88 5.12 -6.98
N TYR A 58 1.93 5.85 -7.55
CA TYR A 58 1.96 7.29 -7.70
C TYR A 58 1.10 7.90 -6.60
N VAL A 59 1.69 8.80 -5.80
CA VAL A 59 0.96 9.47 -4.72
C VAL A 59 0.74 10.92 -5.10
N TYR A 60 -0.53 11.31 -5.18
CA TYR A 60 -0.95 12.69 -5.31
C TYR A 60 -1.52 13.16 -3.98
N GLN A 61 -1.10 14.32 -3.48
CA GLN A 61 -1.64 14.89 -2.25
C GLN A 61 -2.37 16.19 -2.55
N SER A 62 -3.55 16.38 -1.96
CA SER A 62 -4.41 17.53 -2.23
C SER A 62 -5.40 17.77 -1.09
N PRO A 63 -5.91 19.00 -0.95
CA PRO A 63 -7.14 19.25 -0.21
C PRO A 63 -8.31 18.38 -0.68
N SER A 64 -9.11 17.87 0.26
CA SER A 64 -10.28 17.04 -0.03
C SER A 64 -11.48 17.36 0.87
N VAL A 65 -12.67 17.20 0.32
CA VAL A 65 -13.98 17.30 1.01
C VAL A 65 -14.77 15.98 0.95
N ASN A 66 -14.10 14.90 0.54
CA ASN A 66 -14.72 13.63 0.16
C ASN A 66 -15.20 12.75 1.33
N PHE A 67 -14.89 13.12 2.57
CA PHE A 67 -15.22 12.35 3.78
C PHE A 67 -16.47 12.85 4.51
N ASN A 68 -17.34 13.60 3.82
CA ASN A 68 -18.61 14.12 4.35
C ASN A 68 -18.44 14.91 5.67
N TYR A 69 -17.31 15.59 5.83
CA TYR A 69 -17.02 16.48 6.96
C TYR A 69 -17.34 17.94 6.60
N PRO A 70 -17.73 18.78 7.58
CA PRO A 70 -17.92 20.22 7.35
C PRO A 70 -16.62 20.96 7.04
N GLN A 71 -15.47 20.31 7.22
CA GLN A 71 -14.14 20.90 7.08
C GLN A 71 -13.36 20.15 6.00
N GLN A 72 -12.58 20.91 5.23
CA GLN A 72 -11.62 20.38 4.28
C GLN A 72 -10.49 19.65 5.03
N THR A 73 -10.06 18.52 4.50
CA THR A 73 -8.95 17.69 5.00
C THR A 73 -7.82 17.68 3.98
N TRP A 74 -6.65 17.18 4.36
CA TRP A 74 -5.58 16.87 3.44
C TRP A 74 -5.57 15.37 3.12
N SER A 75 -5.64 15.02 1.84
CA SER A 75 -5.70 13.62 1.40
C SER A 75 -4.49 13.21 0.57
N ALA A 76 -4.14 11.94 0.66
CA ALA A 76 -3.22 11.25 -0.24
C ALA A 76 -4.00 10.24 -1.09
N PHE A 77 -3.84 10.35 -2.40
CA PHE A 77 -4.41 9.46 -3.41
C PHE A 77 -3.31 8.53 -3.91
N PHE A 78 -3.42 7.24 -3.60
CA PHE A 78 -2.47 6.20 -3.98
C PHE A 78 -2.92 5.53 -5.28
N GLY A 79 -2.43 6.01 -6.42
CA GLY A 79 -2.70 5.44 -7.73
C GLY A 79 -1.73 4.33 -8.08
N VAL A 80 -2.23 3.17 -8.50
CA VAL A 80 -1.42 1.99 -8.82
C VAL A 80 -1.37 1.75 -10.33
N ALA A 81 -0.16 1.72 -10.90
CA ALA A 81 0.08 1.23 -12.25
C ALA A 81 0.67 -0.19 -12.18
N GLY A 82 0.03 -1.16 -12.84
CA GLY A 82 0.47 -2.56 -12.88
C GLY A 82 -0.53 -3.50 -12.20
N ASP A 83 -0.08 -4.25 -11.21
CA ASP A 83 -0.93 -5.21 -10.50
C ASP A 83 -1.88 -4.51 -9.52
N GLU A 84 -3.17 -4.46 -9.89
CA GLU A 84 -4.22 -3.77 -9.12
C GLU A 84 -4.48 -4.37 -7.74
N LYS A 85 -4.05 -5.61 -7.46
CA LYS A 85 -4.14 -6.21 -6.10
C LYS A 85 -3.40 -5.39 -5.05
N VAL A 86 -2.46 -4.55 -5.48
CA VAL A 86 -1.77 -3.62 -4.59
C VAL A 86 -2.73 -2.57 -4.02
N LEU A 87 -3.79 -2.17 -4.73
CA LEU A 87 -4.83 -1.27 -4.20
C LEU A 87 -5.57 -1.88 -3.02
N ASP A 88 -5.97 -3.15 -3.14
CA ASP A 88 -6.66 -3.86 -2.05
C ASP A 88 -5.76 -3.96 -0.81
N VAL A 89 -4.49 -4.33 -1.01
CA VAL A 89 -3.49 -4.40 0.07
C VAL A 89 -3.30 -3.05 0.77
N LEU A 90 -3.25 -1.96 0.00
CA LEU A 90 -3.12 -0.60 0.54
C LEU A 90 -4.35 -0.25 1.39
N HIS A 91 -5.54 -0.45 0.83
CA HIS A 91 -6.79 -0.17 1.51
C HIS A 91 -6.88 -0.93 2.84
N ASP A 92 -6.65 -2.25 2.81
CA ASP A 92 -6.74 -3.11 3.99
C ASP A 92 -5.69 -2.74 5.04
N ALA A 93 -4.49 -2.36 4.64
CA ALA A 93 -3.45 -1.92 5.57
C ALA A 93 -3.82 -0.65 6.33
N PHE A 94 -4.38 0.35 5.63
CA PHE A 94 -4.84 1.58 6.28
C PHE A 94 -6.05 1.32 7.20
N GLN A 95 -6.96 0.41 6.81
CA GLN A 95 -8.06 -0.01 7.67
C GLN A 95 -7.60 -0.78 8.92
N ALA A 96 -6.59 -1.64 8.78
CA ALA A 96 -6.06 -2.45 9.88
C ALA A 96 -5.51 -1.59 11.03
N VAL A 97 -4.88 -0.46 10.71
CA VAL A 97 -4.41 0.52 11.71
C VAL A 97 -5.48 1.52 12.14
N LYS A 98 -6.74 1.28 11.76
CA LYS A 98 -7.93 2.07 12.12
C LYS A 98 -7.84 3.54 11.73
N ILE A 99 -7.19 3.87 10.60
CA ILE A 99 -7.33 5.20 10.02
C ILE A 99 -8.79 5.40 9.62
N LYS A 100 -9.40 6.43 10.19
CA LYS A 100 -10.86 6.64 10.15
C LYS A 100 -11.40 6.79 8.73
N ASN A 101 -10.63 7.44 7.87
CA ASN A 101 -11.07 7.96 6.60
C ASN A 101 -10.19 7.38 5.48
N VAL A 102 -10.61 6.22 4.98
CA VAL A 102 -9.96 5.46 3.90
C VAL A 102 -11.06 4.99 2.95
N ARG A 103 -10.85 5.16 1.65
CA ARG A 103 -11.81 4.67 0.63
C ARG A 103 -11.12 4.40 -0.70
N PHE A 104 -11.73 3.56 -1.54
CA PHE A 104 -11.48 3.65 -2.98
C PHE A 104 -12.06 4.95 -3.52
N SER A 105 -11.34 5.63 -4.40
CA SER A 105 -11.70 6.97 -4.88
C SER A 105 -11.55 7.09 -6.39
N ASP A 106 -11.76 8.32 -6.88
CA ASP A 106 -11.66 8.65 -8.29
C ASP A 106 -10.26 8.35 -8.84
N TYR A 107 -10.22 8.21 -10.15
CA TYR A 107 -8.99 7.91 -10.85
C TYR A 107 -8.13 9.17 -10.99
N ILE A 108 -6.81 9.02 -10.87
CA ILE A 108 -5.85 10.11 -11.10
C ILE A 108 -5.04 9.86 -12.36
N ASP A 109 -4.65 10.93 -13.04
CA ASP A 109 -3.61 10.83 -14.07
C ASP A 109 -2.25 10.58 -13.39
N GLN A 110 -1.45 9.65 -13.90
CA GLN A 110 -0.14 9.36 -13.30
C GLN A 110 0.80 10.58 -13.26
N SER A 111 0.61 11.57 -14.13
CA SER A 111 1.44 12.78 -14.21
C SER A 111 1.24 13.76 -13.06
N VAL A 112 0.10 13.68 -12.34
CA VAL A 112 -0.13 14.53 -11.14
C VAL A 112 0.46 13.92 -9.87
N GLY A 113 0.79 12.62 -9.89
CA GLY A 113 1.34 11.91 -8.74
C GLY A 113 2.86 11.81 -8.77
N VAL A 114 3.46 11.77 -7.59
CA VAL A 114 4.89 11.46 -7.42
C VAL A 114 5.07 9.95 -7.34
N LYS A 115 6.06 9.39 -8.04
CA LYS A 115 6.45 7.98 -7.86
C LYS A 115 7.00 7.79 -6.45
N SER A 116 6.22 7.20 -5.55
CA SER A 116 6.59 7.06 -4.14
C SER A 116 6.99 5.63 -3.76
N PHE A 117 6.49 4.62 -4.48
CA PHE A 117 6.82 3.23 -4.22
C PHE A 117 6.88 2.44 -5.53
N HIS A 118 7.74 1.43 -5.58
CA HIS A 118 7.84 0.52 -6.72
C HIS A 118 8.08 -0.91 -6.27
N VAL A 119 7.30 -1.85 -6.81
CA VAL A 119 7.47 -3.28 -6.57
C VAL A 119 8.22 -3.89 -7.74
N GLN A 120 9.35 -4.53 -7.46
CA GLN A 120 10.10 -5.28 -8.46
C GLN A 120 11.01 -6.32 -7.82
N GLY A 121 10.97 -7.55 -8.32
CA GLY A 121 11.90 -8.61 -7.93
C GLY A 121 11.67 -9.08 -6.49
N GLY A 122 10.41 -9.09 -6.06
CA GLY A 122 10.02 -9.54 -4.72
C GLY A 122 10.24 -8.54 -3.59
N VAL A 123 10.60 -7.29 -3.91
CA VAL A 123 10.86 -6.25 -2.91
C VAL A 123 10.18 -4.93 -3.28
N VAL A 124 9.97 -4.09 -2.26
CA VAL A 124 9.48 -2.72 -2.40
C VAL A 124 10.63 -1.75 -2.36
N TRP A 125 10.66 -0.84 -3.33
CA TRP A 125 11.62 0.24 -3.48
C TRP A 125 10.96 1.57 -3.12
N ARG A 126 11.68 2.41 -2.39
CA ARG A 126 11.31 3.79 -2.03
C ARG A 126 12.35 4.77 -2.59
N PRO A 127 11.96 6.00 -2.97
CA PRO A 127 12.92 7.00 -3.40
C PRO A 127 13.85 7.36 -2.24
N LEU A 128 15.14 7.48 -2.57
CA LEU A 128 16.20 8.13 -1.80
C LEU A 128 16.62 9.39 -2.58
N GLU A 129 17.61 10.11 -2.06
CA GLU A 129 18.21 11.27 -2.73
C GLU A 129 18.85 10.93 -4.08
N ASP A 130 18.98 11.93 -4.95
CA ASP A 130 19.71 11.89 -6.22
C ASP A 130 19.31 10.78 -7.19
N GLY A 131 18.00 10.46 -7.27
CA GLY A 131 17.49 9.42 -8.17
C GLY A 131 17.90 8.00 -7.75
N THR A 132 18.40 7.84 -6.53
CA THR A 132 18.62 6.53 -5.92
C THR A 132 17.32 6.03 -5.32
N TRP A 133 17.12 4.73 -5.34
CA TRP A 133 16.00 4.04 -4.71
C TRP A 133 16.55 3.00 -3.75
N TYR A 134 15.88 2.79 -2.62
CA TYR A 134 16.32 1.85 -1.62
C TYR A 134 15.21 0.86 -1.24
N SER A 135 15.64 -0.32 -0.79
CA SER A 135 14.79 -1.34 -0.20
C SER A 135 15.43 -1.83 1.09
N GLY A 136 14.65 -1.97 2.15
CA GLY A 136 15.14 -2.43 3.43
C GLY A 136 14.07 -2.32 4.49
N SER A 137 14.05 -3.31 5.38
CA SER A 137 13.24 -3.29 6.59
C SER A 137 13.88 -2.33 7.58
N GLU A 138 13.25 -1.20 7.85
CA GLU A 138 13.20 -0.78 9.25
C GLU A 138 12.11 -1.64 9.88
N THR A 139 12.56 -2.69 10.54
CA THR A 139 11.68 -3.65 11.16
C THR A 139 11.02 -2.98 12.36
N LEU A 140 9.83 -2.41 12.18
CA LEU A 140 8.86 -2.25 13.27
C LEU A 140 7.88 -3.44 13.19
N VAL A 141 8.35 -4.65 13.52
CA VAL A 141 7.39 -5.68 13.97
C VAL A 141 7.06 -5.35 15.42
N ALA A 142 5.90 -4.73 15.60
CA ALA A 142 5.07 -4.97 16.75
C ALA A 142 3.62 -4.99 16.25
N ASP A 143 3.03 -6.17 16.27
CA ASP A 143 1.58 -6.39 16.39
C ASP A 143 0.66 -6.14 15.18
N ILE A 144 0.99 -6.71 14.02
CA ILE A 144 -0.08 -7.10 13.07
C ILE A 144 -0.31 -8.60 13.26
N ALA A 145 -1.36 -8.91 14.03
CA ALA A 145 -1.81 -10.26 14.31
C ALA A 145 -2.01 -11.04 13.00
N VAL A 146 -1.34 -12.19 12.92
CA VAL A 146 -1.61 -13.22 11.92
C VAL A 146 -3.05 -13.67 12.12
N ILE A 147 -3.92 -13.41 11.13
CA ILE A 147 -5.22 -14.11 11.06
C ILE A 147 -4.90 -15.51 10.58
N GLU A 148 -4.68 -16.44 11.51
CA GLU A 148 -4.73 -17.86 11.21
C GLU A 148 -6.19 -18.21 10.90
N HIS A 149 -6.47 -18.54 9.64
CA HIS A 149 -7.70 -19.22 9.28
C HIS A 149 -7.56 -20.68 9.75
N GLU A 150 -8.22 -21.03 10.86
CA GLU A 150 -8.41 -22.42 11.25
C GLU A 150 -9.27 -23.14 10.20
N GLU A 151 -8.69 -24.14 9.54
CA GLU A 151 -9.44 -25.17 8.82
C GLU A 151 -10.24 -25.98 9.84
N VAL A 152 -11.57 -25.98 9.71
CA VAL A 152 -12.45 -26.82 10.51
C VAL A 152 -12.33 -28.26 9.98
N ALA A 153 -11.68 -29.13 10.74
CA ALA A 153 -11.62 -30.56 10.45
C ALA A 153 -12.98 -31.21 10.76
N ASP A 154 -13.56 -31.82 9.72
CA ASP A 154 -14.78 -32.61 9.76
C ASP A 154 -14.55 -33.91 10.54
N GLY A 155 -15.38 -34.20 11.54
CA GLY A 155 -15.39 -35.51 12.17
C GLY A 155 -16.26 -35.62 13.41
N GLU A 156 -17.47 -36.17 13.26
CA GLU A 156 -17.91 -37.20 14.20
C GLU A 156 -18.89 -38.20 13.56
N ASN A 157 -18.40 -39.44 13.48
CA ASN A 157 -19.08 -40.64 13.04
C ASN A 157 -19.69 -41.31 14.27
N ILE A 158 -21.00 -41.12 14.50
CA ILE A 158 -21.71 -41.78 15.61
C ILE A 158 -22.15 -43.20 15.19
N ARG A 159 -21.42 -44.20 15.70
CA ARG A 159 -21.93 -45.57 15.89
C ARG A 159 -22.22 -45.78 17.37
N ALA A 160 -23.48 -45.99 17.73
CA ALA A 160 -23.86 -46.60 19.00
C ALA A 160 -24.38 -48.01 18.74
N SER A 161 -23.83 -48.96 19.50
CA SER A 161 -24.28 -50.36 19.60
C SER A 161 -25.43 -50.49 20.59
#